data_AF-A0AAP8ISM8-F1
#
_entry.id   AF-A0AAP8ISM8-F1
#
_cell.length_a   1.000
_cell.length_b   1.000
_cell.length_c   1.000
_cell.angle_alpha   90.00
_cell.angle_beta   90.00
_cell.angle_gamma   90.00
#
_symmetry.space_group_name_H-M   'P 1'
#
loop_
_entity.id
_entity.type
_entity.pdbx_description
1 polymer ?
#
loop_
_entity_poly.entity_id
_entity_poly.type
_entity_poly.pdbx_seq_one_letter_code
_entity_poly.pdbx_strand_id
1 'polypeptide(L)'
;MVSYKKSASKLFGVHTFTIEPDKAVSDAPLSGTRRYTKCSVISIPQPNNRKPKLAIMSQKGIKLLEVSPRNYGKYAMLEPLVGCSSVSLSWCEKYSQFGDGNSYLDCKLCVDSKNNSAKTTIPRIVLDTETTGLDPIKDEIIQLSIIDGNGDTLLNEYYKPKKVTEWPEAQRVNGISPEDVANKKHIAEDFDKIQAILDAAGEVCAFNAEYDLAFLGELGFYLDESKVTDTMRQYGKIFYGKQFIKLTVAAAECDYYYNAHDSLADCKATLVVQNRVDEYLHVGNKSNVNEKQNNNAYEEEQNVNIHKEEQNVNIYEEELPSEHVPANQFVNKGQHRAKKVLTSKNYNFRSFVRTLITLVWIVITILCTLITVGLIAGSPKDPTMLIGATFTGTVSVVCYKKVKKLKQKKSSEPRN
;
A
#
# COMPACT_ATOMS: atom_id res chain seq x y z
N MET A 1 2.14 -9.57 -9.71
CA MET A 1 2.80 -8.24 -9.54
C MET A 1 2.74 -7.38 -10.80
N VAL A 2 3.15 -7.85 -11.99
CA VAL A 2 3.08 -7.01 -13.22
C VAL A 2 1.64 -6.66 -13.61
N SER A 3 0.68 -7.58 -13.43
CA SER A 3 -0.75 -7.35 -13.70
C SER A 3 -1.35 -6.28 -12.79
N TYR A 4 -1.09 -6.36 -11.48
CA TYR A 4 -1.61 -5.42 -10.48
C TYR A 4 -1.17 -3.97 -10.73
N LYS A 5 0.13 -3.72 -10.89
CA LYS A 5 0.61 -2.36 -11.21
C LYS A 5 0.01 -1.80 -12.49
N LYS A 6 -0.13 -2.63 -13.53
CA LYS A 6 -0.73 -2.21 -14.81
C LYS A 6 -2.23 -1.91 -14.67
N SER A 7 -2.92 -2.69 -13.84
CA SER A 7 -4.36 -2.54 -13.58
C SER A 7 -4.61 -1.30 -12.72
N ALA A 8 -3.87 -1.14 -11.63
CA ALA A 8 -3.92 0.03 -10.75
C ALA A 8 -3.52 1.33 -11.49
N SER A 9 -2.59 1.27 -12.44
CA SER A 9 -2.25 2.47 -13.23
C SER A 9 -3.45 3.02 -14.02
N LYS A 10 -4.39 2.16 -14.43
CA LYS A 10 -5.63 2.60 -15.09
C LYS A 10 -6.48 3.47 -14.17
N LEU A 11 -6.52 3.14 -12.87
CA LEU A 11 -7.20 3.95 -11.85
C LEU A 11 -6.63 5.37 -11.80
N PHE A 12 -5.32 5.51 -12.01
CA PHE A 12 -4.65 6.81 -12.01
C PHE A 12 -4.69 7.50 -13.39
N GLY A 13 -5.58 7.07 -14.28
CA GLY A 13 -5.74 7.59 -15.64
C GLY A 13 -4.57 7.26 -16.56
N VAL A 14 -3.73 6.29 -16.20
CA VAL A 14 -2.56 5.86 -16.99
C VAL A 14 -2.89 4.58 -17.75
N HIS A 15 -3.00 4.72 -19.06
CA HIS A 15 -3.25 3.61 -19.97
C HIS A 15 -2.04 3.34 -20.85
N THR A 16 -1.68 2.07 -21.02
CA THR A 16 -0.57 1.63 -21.85
C THR A 16 -1.03 0.68 -22.94
N PHE A 17 -0.54 0.89 -24.16
CA PHE A 17 -0.90 0.08 -25.33
C PHE A 17 0.18 0.17 -26.39
N THR A 18 0.24 -0.80 -27.30
CA THR A 18 1.19 -0.80 -28.40
C THR A 18 0.53 -0.42 -29.72
N ILE A 19 1.30 0.25 -30.58
CA ILE A 19 0.91 0.61 -31.94
C ILE A 19 1.94 0.05 -32.90
N GLU A 20 1.48 -0.62 -33.96
CA GLU A 20 2.31 -0.96 -35.11
C GLU A 20 2.22 0.23 -36.09
N PRO A 21 3.31 0.97 -36.36
CA PRO A 21 3.27 2.21 -37.14
C PRO A 21 2.63 2.07 -38.51
N ASP A 22 2.85 0.96 -39.19
CA ASP A 22 2.33 0.62 -40.52
C ASP A 22 0.81 0.37 -40.53
N LYS A 23 0.23 -0.02 -39.41
CA LYS A 23 -1.22 -0.31 -39.26
C LYS A 23 -2.00 0.81 -38.61
N ALA A 24 -1.34 1.89 -38.22
CA ALA A 24 -1.94 3.00 -37.52
C ALA A 24 -2.27 4.16 -38.45
N VAL A 25 -3.32 4.90 -38.08
CA VAL A 25 -3.75 6.09 -38.80
C VAL A 25 -3.42 7.30 -37.94
N SER A 26 -2.54 8.16 -38.44
CA SER A 26 -2.04 9.35 -37.76
C SER A 26 -1.60 10.40 -38.79
N ASP A 27 -1.76 11.67 -38.45
CA ASP A 27 -1.17 12.80 -39.18
C ASP A 27 0.22 13.16 -38.61
N ALA A 28 0.61 12.55 -37.49
CA ALA A 28 1.92 12.72 -36.88
C ALA A 28 2.88 11.59 -37.29
N PRO A 29 4.20 11.84 -37.35
CA PRO A 29 5.16 10.77 -37.60
C PRO A 29 5.16 9.74 -36.47
N LEU A 30 4.89 8.48 -36.82
CA LEU A 30 4.82 7.34 -35.90
C LEU A 30 6.19 6.66 -35.72
N SER A 31 7.18 7.43 -35.31
CA SER A 31 8.55 6.96 -35.07
C SER A 31 9.22 7.71 -33.93
N GLY A 32 10.30 7.12 -33.41
CA GLY A 32 11.13 7.62 -32.33
C GLY A 32 10.40 7.70 -30.99
N THR A 33 10.95 8.54 -30.09
CA THR A 33 10.32 8.87 -28.82
C THR A 33 9.64 10.24 -28.91
N ARG A 34 8.34 10.30 -28.59
CA ARG A 34 7.56 11.55 -28.67
C ARG A 34 6.66 11.70 -27.46
N ARG A 35 6.36 12.95 -27.13
CA ARG A 35 5.40 13.33 -26.07
C ARG A 35 4.56 14.52 -26.51
N TYR A 36 3.26 14.38 -26.30
CA TYR A 36 2.24 15.39 -26.54
C TYR A 36 1.49 15.62 -25.23
N THR A 37 1.21 16.87 -24.91
CA THR A 37 0.45 17.28 -23.72
C THR A 37 -0.76 18.09 -24.16
N LYS A 38 -1.79 18.19 -23.30
CA LYS A 38 -3.03 18.92 -23.61
C LYS A 38 -3.70 18.43 -24.90
N CYS A 39 -3.73 17.11 -25.06
CA CYS A 39 -4.45 16.45 -26.13
C CYS A 39 -5.94 16.36 -25.77
N SER A 40 -6.77 16.15 -26.77
CA SER A 40 -8.18 15.81 -26.61
C SER A 40 -8.50 14.46 -27.22
N VAL A 41 -9.53 13.78 -26.71
CA VAL A 41 -10.08 12.57 -27.32
C VAL A 41 -11.45 12.90 -27.90
N ILE A 42 -11.63 12.63 -29.18
CA ILE A 42 -12.85 12.98 -29.92
C ILE A 42 -13.47 11.76 -30.59
N SER A 43 -14.78 11.80 -30.79
CA SER A 43 -15.49 10.86 -31.66
C SER A 43 -15.53 11.38 -33.09
N ILE A 44 -15.16 10.54 -34.06
CA ILE A 44 -15.26 10.80 -35.50
C ILE A 44 -16.47 10.00 -36.03
N PRO A 45 -17.57 10.67 -36.43
CA PRO A 45 -18.74 10.01 -36.99
C PRO A 45 -18.41 9.17 -38.23
N GLN A 46 -19.16 8.10 -38.44
CA GLN A 46 -19.04 7.25 -39.63
C GLN A 46 -20.38 7.19 -40.40
N PRO A 47 -20.35 7.08 -41.73
CA PRO A 47 -21.56 6.86 -42.53
C PRO A 47 -22.32 5.59 -42.13
N ASN A 48 -23.59 5.53 -42.52
CA ASN A 48 -24.45 4.35 -42.35
C ASN A 48 -24.62 3.90 -40.90
N ASN A 49 -24.70 4.84 -39.97
CA ASN A 49 -24.92 4.60 -38.54
C ASN A 49 -23.90 3.62 -37.91
N ARG A 50 -22.69 3.55 -38.49
CA ARG A 50 -21.60 2.73 -37.94
C ARG A 50 -21.07 3.38 -36.66
N LYS A 51 -20.67 2.54 -35.68
CA LYS A 51 -20.05 3.01 -34.43
C LYS A 51 -18.89 3.98 -34.77
N PRO A 52 -18.82 5.19 -34.18
CA PRO A 52 -17.82 6.19 -34.56
C PRO A 52 -16.40 5.67 -34.35
N LYS A 53 -15.42 6.22 -35.07
CA LYS A 53 -14.01 6.04 -34.71
C LYS A 53 -13.65 7.00 -33.58
N LEU A 54 -12.57 6.71 -32.86
CA LEU A 54 -12.05 7.61 -31.83
C LEU A 54 -10.71 8.16 -32.28
N ALA A 55 -10.39 9.39 -31.90
CA ALA A 55 -9.08 9.97 -32.20
C ALA A 55 -8.52 10.77 -31.05
N ILE A 56 -7.20 10.72 -30.91
CA ILE A 56 -6.42 11.57 -30.01
C ILE A 56 -5.87 12.73 -30.83
N MET A 57 -6.26 13.95 -30.47
CA MET A 57 -5.90 15.18 -31.17
C MET A 57 -4.95 15.99 -30.31
N SER A 58 -3.87 16.53 -30.89
CA SER A 58 -3.03 17.53 -30.21
C SER A 58 -3.77 18.86 -30.05
N GLN A 59 -3.25 19.74 -29.18
CA GLN A 59 -3.76 21.11 -29.03
C GLN A 59 -3.74 21.92 -30.35
N LYS A 60 -2.86 21.55 -31.29
CA LYS A 60 -2.74 22.20 -32.61
C LYS A 60 -3.66 21.59 -33.68
N GLY A 61 -4.56 20.69 -33.31
CA GLY A 61 -5.48 20.02 -34.25
C GLY A 61 -4.86 18.87 -35.04
N ILE A 62 -3.61 18.49 -34.78
CA ILE A 62 -2.98 17.32 -35.41
C ILE A 62 -3.58 16.04 -34.84
N LYS A 63 -4.03 15.12 -35.69
CA LYS A 63 -4.48 13.79 -35.28
C LYS A 63 -3.29 12.90 -34.97
N LEU A 64 -3.07 12.63 -33.69
CA LEU A 64 -1.93 11.83 -33.22
C LEU A 64 -2.19 10.33 -33.37
N LEU A 65 -3.44 9.90 -33.23
CA LEU A 65 -3.84 8.52 -33.40
C LEU A 65 -5.34 8.42 -33.66
N GLU A 66 -5.75 7.62 -34.63
CA GLU A 66 -7.13 7.21 -34.88
C GLU A 66 -7.31 5.72 -34.58
N VAL A 67 -8.36 5.38 -33.83
CA VAL A 67 -8.67 4.03 -33.38
C VAL A 67 -10.06 3.63 -33.87
N SER A 68 -10.13 2.54 -34.64
CA SER A 68 -11.39 1.98 -35.10
C SER A 68 -12.05 1.08 -34.04
N PRO A 69 -13.40 0.91 -34.06
CA PRO A 69 -14.11 -0.03 -33.19
C PRO A 69 -13.59 -1.47 -33.24
N ARG A 70 -12.91 -1.88 -34.33
CA ARG A 70 -12.33 -3.22 -34.47
C ARG A 70 -11.10 -3.43 -33.58
N ASN A 71 -10.45 -2.36 -33.13
CA ASN A 71 -9.35 -2.44 -32.19
C ASN A 71 -9.91 -2.38 -30.75
N TYR A 72 -10.66 -3.41 -30.37
CA TYR A 72 -11.52 -3.41 -29.17
C TYR A 72 -10.81 -2.91 -27.91
N GLY A 73 -9.58 -3.38 -27.64
CA GLY A 73 -8.83 -2.98 -26.43
C GLY A 73 -8.49 -1.49 -26.40
N LYS A 74 -7.98 -0.94 -27.51
CA LYS A 74 -7.68 0.50 -27.61
C LYS A 74 -8.95 1.35 -27.64
N TYR A 75 -10.00 0.82 -28.27
CA TYR A 75 -11.28 1.51 -28.39
C TYR A 75 -11.96 1.64 -27.03
N ALA A 76 -12.12 0.53 -26.29
CA ALA A 76 -12.71 0.53 -24.96
C ALA A 76 -11.94 1.39 -23.96
N MET A 77 -10.62 1.55 -24.16
CA MET A 77 -9.80 2.46 -23.37
C MET A 77 -10.05 3.94 -23.69
N LEU A 78 -10.29 4.30 -24.95
CA LEU A 78 -10.52 5.70 -25.35
C LEU A 78 -11.97 6.13 -25.22
N GLU A 79 -12.93 5.20 -25.29
CA GLU A 79 -14.36 5.49 -25.27
C GLU A 79 -14.81 6.29 -24.03
N PRO A 80 -14.37 5.98 -22.80
CA PRO A 80 -14.67 6.78 -21.61
C PRO A 80 -14.01 8.17 -21.62
N LEU A 81 -12.99 8.38 -22.45
CA LEU A 81 -12.22 9.63 -22.50
C LEU A 81 -12.76 10.61 -23.56
N VAL A 82 -13.79 10.23 -24.33
CA VAL A 82 -14.37 11.10 -25.36
C VAL A 82 -14.89 12.39 -24.73
N GLY A 83 -14.41 13.53 -25.25
CA GLY A 83 -14.71 14.86 -24.72
C GLY A 83 -13.66 15.37 -23.73
N CYS A 84 -12.77 14.52 -23.20
CA CYS A 84 -11.64 14.96 -22.38
C CYS A 84 -10.68 15.80 -23.23
N SER A 85 -10.31 16.98 -22.73
CA SER A 85 -9.39 17.94 -23.37
C SER A 85 -8.04 18.10 -22.67
N SER A 86 -7.79 17.31 -21.63
CA SER A 86 -6.54 17.32 -20.87
C SER A 86 -5.99 15.91 -20.70
N VAL A 87 -5.56 15.32 -21.81
CA VAL A 87 -4.79 14.06 -21.81
C VAL A 87 -3.39 14.31 -22.35
N SER A 88 -2.40 13.56 -21.87
CA SER A 88 -1.08 13.50 -22.47
C SER A 88 -0.84 12.14 -23.11
N LEU A 89 -0.26 12.15 -24.31
CA LEU A 89 0.09 10.94 -25.06
C LEU A 89 1.59 10.94 -25.28
N SER A 90 2.24 9.84 -24.94
CA SER A 90 3.65 9.63 -25.22
C SER A 90 3.85 8.25 -25.81
N TRP A 91 4.94 8.10 -26.55
CA TRP A 91 5.37 6.79 -27.02
C TRP A 91 6.88 6.71 -27.17
N CYS A 92 7.38 5.48 -27.10
CA CYS A 92 8.76 5.11 -27.38
C CYS A 92 8.77 4.01 -28.44
N GLU A 93 9.44 4.25 -29.56
CA GLU A 93 9.67 3.22 -30.58
C GLU A 93 10.61 2.14 -30.04
N LYS A 94 10.16 0.90 -30.19
CA LYS A 94 10.88 -0.31 -29.83
C LYS A 94 10.91 -1.25 -31.02
N TYR A 95 11.85 -2.18 -31.00
CA TYR A 95 12.01 -3.18 -32.05
C TYR A 95 11.64 -4.55 -31.53
N SER A 96 11.08 -5.36 -32.42
CA SER A 96 10.82 -6.77 -32.19
C SER A 96 12.10 -7.47 -31.77
N GLN A 97 11.99 -8.26 -30.71
CA GLN A 97 13.09 -9.08 -30.18
C GLN A 97 13.48 -10.23 -31.12
N PHE A 98 12.70 -10.47 -32.18
CA PHE A 98 12.94 -11.54 -33.14
C PHE A 98 13.84 -11.12 -34.32
N GLY A 99 14.30 -9.88 -34.37
CA GLY A 99 15.24 -9.40 -35.40
C GLY A 99 14.65 -9.31 -36.81
N ASP A 100 13.32 -9.32 -36.93
CA ASP A 100 12.57 -9.17 -38.18
C ASP A 100 12.52 -7.72 -38.71
N GLY A 101 13.14 -6.77 -38.00
CA GLY A 101 13.16 -5.35 -38.33
C GLY A 101 11.85 -4.62 -38.02
N ASN A 102 10.83 -5.30 -37.50
CA ASN A 102 9.55 -4.68 -37.19
C ASN A 102 9.65 -3.81 -35.94
N SER A 103 9.23 -2.55 -36.05
CA SER A 103 9.10 -1.66 -34.91
C SER A 103 7.67 -1.58 -34.39
N TYR A 104 7.53 -1.25 -33.12
CA TYR A 104 6.26 -0.92 -32.49
C TYR A 104 6.46 0.26 -31.55
N LEU A 105 5.43 1.08 -31.41
CA LEU A 105 5.40 2.16 -30.43
C LEU A 105 4.81 1.63 -29.14
N ASP A 106 5.55 1.72 -28.05
CA ASP A 106 5.04 1.50 -26.70
C ASP A 106 4.45 2.82 -26.18
N CYS A 107 3.12 2.91 -26.18
CA CYS A 107 2.39 4.13 -25.91
C CYS A 107 1.89 4.20 -24.46
N LYS A 108 1.92 5.41 -23.92
CA LYS A 108 1.36 5.77 -22.62
C LYS A 108 0.45 6.98 -22.78
N LEU A 109 -0.82 6.81 -22.45
CA LEU A 109 -1.83 7.86 -22.36
C LEU A 109 -2.10 8.15 -20.88
N CYS A 110 -2.01 9.41 -20.47
CA CYS A 110 -2.31 9.84 -19.12
C CYS A 110 -3.45 10.87 -19.14
N VAL A 111 -4.49 10.67 -18.34
CA VAL A 111 -5.50 11.70 -18.07
C VAL A 111 -4.94 12.66 -17.03
N ASP A 112 -4.84 13.95 -17.37
CA ASP A 112 -4.36 14.95 -16.43
C ASP A 112 -5.47 15.24 -15.40
N SER A 113 -5.24 14.88 -14.14
CA SER A 113 -6.15 15.01 -13.00
C SER A 113 -6.70 16.42 -12.75
N LYS A 114 -6.06 17.44 -13.33
CA LYS A 114 -6.24 18.84 -12.95
C LYS A 114 -7.59 19.46 -13.34
N ASN A 115 -8.43 18.76 -14.10
CA ASN A 115 -9.76 19.27 -14.46
C ASN A 115 -10.88 18.78 -13.54
N ASN A 116 -10.66 17.80 -12.66
CA ASN A 116 -11.59 17.47 -11.57
C ASN A 116 -11.17 18.21 -10.31
N SER A 117 -11.30 19.54 -10.33
CA SER A 117 -11.34 20.36 -9.10
C SER A 117 -12.66 20.16 -8.34
N ALA A 118 -13.12 18.90 -8.24
CA ALA A 118 -14.17 18.57 -7.30
C ALA A 118 -13.65 19.00 -5.93
N LYS A 119 -14.40 19.90 -5.28
CA LYS A 119 -14.06 20.38 -3.95
C LYS A 119 -13.99 19.15 -3.05
N THR A 120 -12.82 18.88 -2.48
CA THR A 120 -12.68 17.84 -1.45
C THR A 120 -13.64 18.15 -0.31
N THR A 121 -14.56 17.24 -0.04
CA THR A 121 -15.56 17.36 1.04
C THR A 121 -15.44 16.27 2.08
N ILE A 122 -14.76 15.16 1.76
CA ILE A 122 -14.52 14.05 2.67
C ILE A 122 -13.02 13.98 2.95
N PRO A 123 -12.54 14.33 4.16
CA PRO A 123 -11.10 14.39 4.44
C PRO A 123 -10.36 13.09 4.15
N ARG A 124 -10.96 11.96 4.53
CA ARG A 124 -10.41 10.61 4.36
C ARG A 124 -11.53 9.63 4.10
N ILE A 125 -11.28 8.67 3.22
CA ILE A 125 -12.03 7.43 3.13
C ILE A 125 -11.12 6.23 3.34
N VAL A 126 -11.71 5.12 3.76
CA VAL A 126 -11.06 3.80 3.78
C VAL A 126 -11.89 2.85 2.94
N LEU A 127 -11.26 2.07 2.07
CA LEU A 127 -11.94 1.09 1.22
C LEU A 127 -11.29 -0.29 1.31
N ASP A 128 -12.10 -1.30 1.01
CA ASP A 128 -11.70 -2.70 0.93
C ASP A 128 -12.65 -3.46 -0.02
N THR A 129 -12.14 -4.51 -0.67
CA THR A 129 -12.89 -5.33 -1.62
C THR A 129 -12.82 -6.82 -1.29
N GLU A 130 -13.96 -7.49 -1.47
CA GLU A 130 -14.01 -8.94 -1.66
C GLU A 130 -14.21 -9.26 -3.13
N THR A 131 -13.50 -10.26 -3.64
CA THR A 131 -13.51 -10.60 -5.07
C THR A 131 -13.65 -12.09 -5.31
N THR A 132 -13.92 -12.48 -6.55
CA THR A 132 -13.98 -13.89 -6.96
C THR A 132 -12.61 -14.57 -7.02
N GLY A 133 -11.50 -13.84 -6.83
CA GLY A 133 -10.15 -14.39 -6.93
C GLY A 133 -9.02 -13.39 -6.71
N LEU A 134 -7.93 -13.48 -7.47
CA LEU A 134 -6.71 -12.68 -7.27
C LEU A 134 -6.17 -12.10 -8.58
N ASP A 135 -6.89 -12.18 -9.69
CA ASP A 135 -6.48 -11.60 -10.97
C ASP A 135 -7.47 -10.50 -11.37
N PRO A 136 -7.12 -9.21 -11.21
CA PRO A 136 -8.05 -8.10 -11.50
C PRO A 136 -8.55 -8.07 -12.95
N ILE A 137 -7.89 -8.77 -13.87
CA ILE A 137 -8.30 -8.86 -15.29
C ILE A 137 -9.39 -9.93 -15.48
N LYS A 138 -9.41 -10.98 -14.66
CA LYS A 138 -10.28 -12.15 -14.82
C LYS A 138 -11.36 -12.25 -13.76
N ASP A 139 -11.01 -11.87 -12.54
CA ASP A 139 -11.85 -11.91 -11.35
C ASP A 139 -12.64 -10.60 -11.21
N GLU A 140 -13.73 -10.66 -10.45
CA GLU A 140 -14.68 -9.56 -10.29
C GLU A 140 -14.90 -9.25 -8.81
N ILE A 141 -15.15 -7.97 -8.51
CA ILE A 141 -15.55 -7.53 -7.16
C ILE A 141 -16.96 -8.08 -6.87
N ILE A 142 -17.11 -8.69 -5.68
CA ILE A 142 -18.39 -9.20 -5.15
C ILE A 142 -18.85 -8.46 -3.90
N GLN A 143 -17.96 -7.73 -3.21
CA GLN A 143 -18.31 -6.76 -2.18
C GLN A 143 -17.35 -5.56 -2.28
N LEU A 144 -17.86 -4.34 -2.16
CA LEU A 144 -17.04 -3.14 -1.95
C LEU A 144 -17.61 -2.36 -0.77
N SER A 145 -16.73 -2.08 0.18
CA SER A 145 -17.03 -1.21 1.31
C SER A 145 -16.19 0.06 1.26
N ILE A 146 -16.79 1.17 1.65
CA ILE A 146 -16.13 2.47 1.82
C ILE A 146 -16.68 3.12 3.08
N ILE A 147 -15.80 3.50 3.99
CA ILE A 147 -16.12 4.28 5.20
C ILE A 147 -15.41 5.63 5.16
N ASP A 148 -15.92 6.61 5.91
CA ASP A 148 -15.20 7.87 6.13
C ASP A 148 -14.16 7.74 7.25
N GLY A 149 -13.40 8.82 7.49
CA GLY A 149 -12.39 8.87 8.56
C GLY A 149 -12.94 8.78 10.00
N ASN A 150 -14.26 8.89 10.20
CA ASN A 150 -14.92 8.68 11.49
C ASN A 150 -15.41 7.24 11.67
N GLY A 151 -15.37 6.43 10.61
CA GLY A 151 -15.87 5.06 10.59
C GLY A 151 -17.33 4.93 10.13
N ASP A 152 -17.95 6.03 9.70
CA ASP A 152 -19.31 6.02 9.15
C ASP A 152 -19.30 5.41 7.76
N THR A 153 -20.31 4.57 7.48
CA THR A 153 -20.38 3.84 6.20
C THR A 153 -20.90 4.73 5.08
N LEU A 154 -20.09 4.90 4.04
CA LEU A 154 -20.46 5.61 2.81
C LEU A 154 -20.99 4.65 1.74
N LEU A 155 -20.45 3.44 1.71
CA LEU A 155 -20.85 2.34 0.84
C LEU A 155 -20.58 1.00 1.54
N ASN A 156 -21.50 0.06 1.44
CA ASN A 156 -21.26 -1.35 1.74
C ASN A 156 -22.24 -2.16 0.89
N GLU A 157 -21.80 -2.58 -0.28
CA GLU A 157 -22.66 -3.19 -1.29
C GLU A 157 -22.07 -4.51 -1.77
N TYR A 158 -22.96 -5.45 -2.06
CA TYR A 158 -22.63 -6.71 -2.72
C TYR A 158 -23.00 -6.62 -4.19
N TYR A 159 -22.20 -7.27 -5.04
CA TYR A 159 -22.37 -7.21 -6.49
C TYR A 159 -22.39 -8.59 -7.12
N LYS A 160 -23.23 -8.72 -8.14
CA LYS A 160 -23.25 -9.91 -9.00
C LYS A 160 -22.12 -9.81 -10.05
N PRO A 161 -21.21 -10.79 -10.15
CA PRO A 161 -20.25 -10.87 -11.25
C PRO A 161 -20.95 -11.01 -12.61
N LYS A 162 -20.33 -10.51 -13.69
CA LYS A 162 -20.84 -10.64 -15.06
C LYS A 162 -20.29 -11.88 -15.78
N LYS A 163 -19.07 -12.28 -15.48
CA LYS A 163 -18.31 -13.31 -16.20
C LYS A 163 -18.06 -14.55 -15.35
N VAL A 164 -17.71 -14.37 -14.08
CA VAL A 164 -17.37 -15.47 -13.17
C VAL A 164 -18.64 -16.02 -12.53
N THR A 165 -18.87 -17.33 -12.65
CA THR A 165 -20.07 -17.99 -12.12
C THR A 165 -19.83 -18.77 -10.83
N GLU A 166 -18.57 -19.09 -10.51
CA GLU A 166 -18.17 -19.83 -9.30
C GLU A 166 -16.78 -19.39 -8.82
N TRP A 167 -16.54 -19.40 -7.51
CA TRP A 167 -15.25 -19.01 -6.91
C TRP A 167 -14.98 -19.76 -5.59
N PRO A 168 -14.88 -21.11 -5.62
CA PRO A 168 -14.79 -21.90 -4.41
C PRO A 168 -13.56 -21.60 -3.55
N GLU A 169 -12.48 -21.06 -4.11
CA GLU A 169 -11.30 -20.66 -3.35
C GLU A 169 -11.50 -19.35 -2.59
N ALA A 170 -12.05 -18.33 -3.26
CA ALA A 170 -12.36 -17.05 -2.62
C ALA A 170 -13.51 -17.19 -1.62
N GLN A 171 -14.54 -17.98 -1.94
CA GLN A 171 -15.67 -18.24 -1.04
C GLN A 171 -15.23 -18.89 0.27
N ARG A 172 -14.19 -19.75 0.26
CA ARG A 172 -13.63 -20.32 1.50
C ARG A 172 -12.99 -19.27 2.40
N VAL A 173 -12.60 -18.13 1.85
CA VAL A 173 -11.93 -17.05 2.56
C VAL A 173 -12.96 -16.02 3.04
N ASN A 174 -13.79 -15.50 2.13
CA ASN A 174 -14.74 -14.42 2.41
C ASN A 174 -16.17 -14.87 2.73
N GLY A 175 -16.47 -16.15 2.54
CA GLY A 175 -17.78 -16.71 2.86
C GLY A 175 -18.91 -16.33 1.90
N ILE A 176 -18.65 -15.52 0.86
CA ILE A 176 -19.67 -15.06 -0.08
C ILE A 176 -19.89 -16.10 -1.18
N SER A 177 -21.09 -16.65 -1.27
CA SER A 177 -21.48 -17.61 -2.29
C SER A 177 -22.07 -16.95 -3.54
N PRO A 178 -22.11 -17.64 -4.70
CA PRO A 178 -22.86 -17.18 -5.86
C PRO A 178 -24.33 -16.88 -5.55
N GLU A 179 -24.95 -17.65 -4.66
CA GLU A 179 -26.34 -17.47 -4.24
C GLU A 179 -26.55 -16.15 -3.48
N ASP A 180 -25.60 -15.75 -2.62
CA ASP A 180 -25.67 -14.51 -1.83
C ASP A 180 -25.72 -13.26 -2.72
N VAL A 181 -25.10 -13.34 -3.91
CA VAL A 181 -25.00 -12.22 -4.87
C VAL A 181 -25.90 -12.39 -6.11
N ALA A 182 -26.63 -13.50 -6.24
CA ALA A 182 -27.38 -13.83 -7.46
C ALA A 182 -28.40 -12.78 -7.90
N ASN A 183 -29.00 -12.09 -6.92
CA ASN A 183 -30.03 -11.05 -7.09
C ASN A 183 -29.49 -9.63 -6.87
N LYS A 184 -28.18 -9.47 -6.73
CA LYS A 184 -27.54 -8.15 -6.59
C LYS A 184 -27.33 -7.52 -7.96
N LYS A 185 -27.22 -6.19 -7.96
CA LYS A 185 -26.83 -5.42 -9.14
C LYS A 185 -25.37 -5.68 -9.53
N HIS A 186 -24.99 -5.34 -10.74
CA HIS A 186 -23.60 -5.31 -11.15
C HIS A 186 -22.92 -4.03 -10.66
N ILE A 187 -21.63 -4.08 -10.32
CA ILE A 187 -20.89 -2.91 -9.83
C ILE A 187 -20.89 -1.71 -10.79
N ALA A 188 -20.96 -1.98 -12.10
CA ALA A 188 -21.08 -0.94 -13.12
C ALA A 188 -22.35 -0.08 -12.98
N GLU A 189 -23.39 -0.58 -12.30
CA GLU A 189 -24.62 0.18 -12.03
C GLU A 189 -24.43 1.21 -10.92
N ASP A 190 -23.41 1.07 -10.08
CA ASP A 190 -23.03 2.01 -9.02
C ASP A 190 -21.81 2.88 -9.39
N PHE A 191 -21.42 2.89 -10.67
CA PHE A 191 -20.22 3.58 -11.13
C PHE A 191 -20.21 5.07 -10.72
N ASP A 192 -21.27 5.81 -11.03
CA ASP A 192 -21.34 7.25 -10.72
C ASP A 192 -21.30 7.52 -9.20
N LYS A 193 -21.94 6.63 -8.41
CA LYS A 193 -21.96 6.72 -6.94
C LYS A 193 -20.56 6.50 -6.36
N ILE A 194 -19.86 5.45 -6.80
CA ILE A 194 -18.52 5.12 -6.33
C ILE A 194 -17.53 6.19 -6.78
N GLN A 195 -17.59 6.64 -8.04
CA GLN A 195 -16.71 7.68 -8.56
C GLN A 195 -16.89 9.00 -7.80
N ALA A 196 -18.13 9.39 -7.46
CA ALA A 196 -18.39 10.59 -6.66
C ALA A 196 -17.75 10.52 -5.27
N ILE A 197 -17.73 9.34 -4.62
CA ILE A 197 -17.04 9.16 -3.33
C ILE A 197 -15.53 9.31 -3.49
N LEU A 198 -14.94 8.68 -4.52
CA LEU A 198 -13.50 8.79 -4.82
C LEU A 198 -13.08 10.23 -5.15
N ASP A 199 -13.89 10.96 -5.91
CA ASP A 199 -13.65 12.36 -6.28
C ASP A 199 -13.69 13.28 -5.05
N ALA A 200 -14.64 13.04 -4.14
CA ALA A 200 -14.84 13.83 -2.92
C ALA A 200 -13.76 13.62 -1.85
N ALA A 201 -13.01 12.52 -1.92
CA ALA A 201 -11.99 12.14 -0.94
C ALA A 201 -10.73 13.02 -1.01
N GLY A 202 -10.20 13.40 0.15
CA GLY A 202 -8.89 14.06 0.31
C GLY A 202 -7.75 13.05 0.41
N GLU A 203 -8.02 11.92 1.06
CA GLU A 203 -7.14 10.76 1.20
C GLU A 203 -7.96 9.48 1.03
N VAL A 204 -7.37 8.46 0.41
CA VAL A 204 -7.92 7.12 0.24
C VAL A 204 -6.97 6.11 0.87
N CYS A 205 -7.37 5.53 2.00
CA CYS A 205 -6.63 4.48 2.66
C CYS A 205 -7.15 3.10 2.24
N ALA A 206 -6.25 2.14 2.05
CA ALA A 206 -6.59 0.74 1.90
C ALA A 206 -5.43 -0.11 2.46
N PHE A 207 -5.74 -1.31 2.93
CA PHE A 207 -4.71 -2.22 3.44
C PHE A 207 -4.24 -3.13 2.32
N ASN A 208 -2.94 -3.05 1.94
CA ASN A 208 -2.46 -3.65 0.69
C ASN A 208 -3.13 -3.04 -0.55
N ALA A 209 -3.23 -1.70 -0.56
CA ALA A 209 -3.97 -0.90 -1.54
C ALA A 209 -3.75 -1.29 -3.02
N GLU A 210 -2.55 -1.73 -3.40
CA GLU A 210 -2.28 -2.18 -4.78
C GLU A 210 -3.26 -3.27 -5.26
N TYR A 211 -3.79 -4.09 -4.34
CA TYR A 211 -4.81 -5.10 -4.62
C TYR A 211 -6.14 -4.47 -5.03
N ASP A 212 -6.79 -3.73 -4.13
CA ASP A 212 -8.13 -3.15 -4.35
C ASP A 212 -8.12 -2.16 -5.53
N LEU A 213 -7.11 -1.30 -5.58
CA LEU A 213 -7.00 -0.27 -6.62
C LEU A 213 -6.81 -0.88 -8.02
N ALA A 214 -6.24 -2.09 -8.12
CA ALA A 214 -6.14 -2.79 -9.38
C ALA A 214 -7.51 -3.23 -9.92
N PHE A 215 -8.40 -3.74 -9.08
CA PHE A 215 -9.75 -4.11 -9.49
C PHE A 215 -10.57 -2.87 -9.88
N LEU A 216 -10.49 -1.79 -9.08
CA LEU A 216 -11.16 -0.53 -9.41
C LEU A 216 -10.65 0.06 -10.75
N GLY A 217 -9.35 -0.02 -11.00
CA GLY A 217 -8.75 0.43 -12.26
C GLY A 217 -9.20 -0.37 -13.49
N GLU A 218 -9.44 -1.69 -13.36
CA GLU A 218 -9.98 -2.51 -14.44
C GLU A 218 -11.46 -2.21 -14.75
N LEU A 219 -12.20 -1.73 -13.75
CA LEU A 219 -13.58 -1.24 -13.93
C LEU A 219 -13.65 0.16 -14.55
N GLY A 220 -12.52 0.86 -14.65
CA GLY A 220 -12.42 2.18 -15.29
C GLY A 220 -12.68 3.35 -14.35
N PHE A 221 -12.67 3.14 -13.03
CA PHE A 221 -12.71 4.24 -12.07
C PHE A 221 -11.48 5.13 -12.19
N TYR A 222 -11.57 6.32 -11.62
CA TYR A 222 -10.49 7.29 -11.56
C TYR A 222 -10.17 7.70 -10.12
N LEU A 223 -8.88 7.80 -9.79
CA LEU A 223 -8.38 8.35 -8.52
C LEU A 223 -7.08 9.11 -8.74
N ASP A 224 -6.84 10.17 -7.98
CA ASP A 224 -5.53 10.83 -7.93
C ASP A 224 -4.56 9.98 -7.07
N GLU A 225 -3.48 9.47 -7.69
CA GLU A 225 -2.47 8.64 -7.02
C GLU A 225 -1.89 9.31 -5.77
N SER A 226 -1.81 10.65 -5.75
CA SER A 226 -1.28 11.39 -4.59
C SER A 226 -2.16 11.32 -3.34
N LYS A 227 -3.42 10.91 -3.49
CA LYS A 227 -4.37 10.72 -2.38
C LYS A 227 -4.26 9.33 -1.74
N VAL A 228 -3.50 8.40 -2.33
CA VAL A 228 -3.48 7.00 -1.90
C VAL A 228 -2.53 6.77 -0.73
N THR A 229 -3.04 6.15 0.33
CA THR A 229 -2.27 5.65 1.46
C THR A 229 -2.43 4.12 1.57
N ASP A 230 -1.30 3.40 1.44
CA ASP A 230 -1.26 1.95 1.73
C ASP A 230 -0.90 1.73 3.21
N THR A 231 -1.94 1.49 4.02
CA THR A 231 -1.83 1.34 5.48
C THR A 231 -0.91 0.17 5.87
N MET A 232 -0.92 -0.93 5.11
CA MET A 232 -0.04 -2.08 5.37
C MET A 232 1.43 -1.69 5.26
N ARG A 233 1.79 -0.95 4.20
CA ARG A 233 3.17 -0.53 3.97
C ARG A 233 3.62 0.51 4.97
N GLN A 234 2.76 1.48 5.32
CA GLN A 234 3.10 2.47 6.34
C GLN A 234 3.32 1.80 7.70
N TYR A 235 2.36 1.01 8.17
CA TYR A 235 2.45 0.33 9.47
C TYR A 235 3.64 -0.64 9.52
N GLY A 236 3.78 -1.50 8.50
CA GLY A 236 4.88 -2.46 8.42
C GLY A 236 6.25 -1.78 8.42
N LYS A 237 6.40 -0.65 7.72
CA LYS A 237 7.67 0.08 7.68
C LYS A 237 7.98 0.73 9.03
N ILE A 238 7.00 1.40 9.64
CA ILE A 238 7.17 2.16 10.87
C ILE A 238 7.47 1.23 12.06
N PHE A 239 6.67 0.19 12.25
CA PHE A 239 6.74 -0.64 13.46
C PHE A 239 7.62 -1.88 13.31
N TYR A 240 7.88 -2.33 12.07
CA TYR A 240 8.59 -3.59 11.81
C TYR A 240 9.79 -3.48 10.87
N GLY A 241 9.99 -2.34 10.20
CA GLY A 241 10.97 -2.23 9.12
C GLY A 241 10.70 -3.19 7.95
N LYS A 242 9.45 -3.64 7.77
CA LYS A 242 9.00 -4.60 6.75
C LYS A 242 8.03 -3.96 5.78
N GLN A 243 7.84 -4.58 4.62
CA GLN A 243 6.88 -4.13 3.61
C GLN A 243 5.48 -4.74 3.79
N PHE A 244 5.39 -5.83 4.57
CA PHE A 244 4.17 -6.63 4.68
C PHE A 244 3.93 -7.04 6.13
N ILE A 245 2.67 -6.93 6.55
CA ILE A 245 2.13 -7.43 7.81
C ILE A 245 0.65 -7.77 7.58
N LYS A 246 0.11 -8.74 8.31
CA LYS A 246 -1.31 -9.08 8.20
C LYS A 246 -2.14 -8.03 8.93
N LEU A 247 -3.30 -7.66 8.38
CA LEU A 247 -4.21 -6.70 9.01
C LEU A 247 -4.65 -7.19 10.40
N THR A 248 -5.00 -8.46 10.53
CA THR A 248 -5.36 -9.07 11.83
C THR A 248 -4.27 -8.95 12.90
N VAL A 249 -2.99 -8.96 12.51
CA VAL A 249 -1.87 -8.77 13.45
C VAL A 249 -1.73 -7.30 13.84
N ALA A 250 -1.74 -6.40 12.85
CA ALA A 250 -1.64 -4.96 13.10
C ALA A 250 -2.84 -4.43 13.92
N ALA A 251 -4.05 -4.91 13.63
CA ALA A 251 -5.27 -4.56 14.35
C ALA A 251 -5.24 -5.08 15.80
N ALA A 252 -4.79 -6.32 16.02
CA ALA A 252 -4.65 -6.88 17.36
C ALA A 252 -3.63 -6.12 18.23
N GLU A 253 -2.56 -5.57 17.63
CA GLU A 253 -1.61 -4.68 18.32
C GLU A 253 -2.19 -3.30 18.66
N CYS A 254 -3.31 -2.95 18.04
CA CYS A 254 -4.12 -1.78 18.37
C CYS A 254 -5.31 -2.15 19.27
N ASP A 255 -5.29 -3.33 19.89
CA ASP A 255 -6.36 -3.89 20.72
C ASP A 255 -7.73 -3.99 20.00
N TYR A 256 -7.71 -4.14 18.66
CA TYR A 256 -8.90 -4.27 17.83
C TYR A 256 -9.03 -5.66 17.23
N TYR A 257 -10.12 -6.36 17.59
CA TYR A 257 -10.43 -7.71 17.15
C TYR A 257 -11.74 -7.72 16.38
N TYR A 258 -11.76 -8.41 15.24
CA TYR A 258 -12.88 -8.36 14.30
C TYR A 258 -12.97 -9.65 13.48
N ASN A 259 -14.08 -9.82 12.77
CA ASN A 259 -14.23 -10.91 11.81
C ASN A 259 -13.58 -10.49 10.48
N ALA A 260 -12.45 -11.11 10.14
CA ALA A 260 -11.73 -10.83 8.90
C ALA A 260 -12.44 -11.43 7.68
N HIS A 261 -12.12 -10.90 6.50
CA HIS A 261 -12.70 -11.29 5.21
C HIS A 261 -14.18 -10.92 5.07
N ASP A 262 -14.52 -9.75 5.64
CA ASP A 262 -15.72 -8.97 5.32
C ASP A 262 -15.24 -7.54 5.08
N SER A 263 -15.47 -7.03 3.86
CA SER A 263 -14.86 -5.76 3.47
C SER A 263 -15.20 -4.58 4.38
N LEU A 264 -16.38 -4.56 5.01
CA LEU A 264 -16.75 -3.48 5.93
C LEU A 264 -15.97 -3.60 7.25
N ALA A 265 -15.85 -4.82 7.79
CA ALA A 265 -15.06 -5.07 8.98
C ALA A 265 -13.55 -4.80 8.73
N ASP A 266 -13.03 -5.18 7.57
CA ASP A 266 -11.65 -4.91 7.14
C ASP A 266 -11.41 -3.40 6.91
N CYS A 267 -12.37 -2.64 6.38
CA CYS A 267 -12.31 -1.17 6.34
C CYS A 267 -12.12 -0.58 7.74
N LYS A 268 -12.94 -1.01 8.72
CA LYS A 268 -12.88 -0.52 10.10
C LYS A 268 -11.56 -0.87 10.77
N ALA A 269 -11.08 -2.10 10.59
CA ALA A 269 -9.77 -2.52 11.09
C ALA A 269 -8.64 -1.69 10.46
N THR A 270 -8.72 -1.44 9.16
CA THR A 270 -7.75 -0.60 8.44
C THR A 270 -7.72 0.82 8.96
N LEU A 271 -8.90 1.43 9.23
CA LEU A 271 -8.99 2.76 9.83
C LEU A 271 -8.31 2.81 11.20
N VAL A 272 -8.55 1.82 12.06
CA VAL A 272 -7.91 1.73 13.39
C VAL A 272 -6.38 1.67 13.26
N VAL A 273 -5.88 0.82 12.35
CA VAL A 273 -4.43 0.70 12.11
C VAL A 273 -3.84 1.99 11.54
N GLN A 274 -4.55 2.67 10.63
CA GLN A 274 -4.09 3.95 10.09
C GLN A 274 -4.07 5.04 11.15
N ASN A 275 -5.08 5.11 12.03
CA ASN A 275 -5.09 6.06 13.15
C ASN A 275 -3.87 5.86 14.06
N ARG A 276 -3.48 4.61 14.33
CA ARG A 276 -2.26 4.28 15.09
C ARG A 276 -0.98 4.80 14.40
N VAL A 277 -0.92 4.70 13.07
CA VAL A 277 0.19 5.28 12.28
C VAL A 277 0.22 6.79 12.40
N ASP A 278 -0.92 7.45 12.23
CA ASP A 278 -1.04 8.91 12.25
C ASP A 278 -0.65 9.48 13.62
N GLU A 279 -1.09 8.85 14.71
CA GLU A 279 -0.69 9.19 16.08
C GLU A 279 0.82 9.11 16.27
N TYR A 280 1.46 8.04 15.78
CA TYR A 280 2.91 7.87 15.87
C TYR A 280 3.64 8.98 15.12
N LEU A 281 3.21 9.30 13.90
CA LEU A 281 3.80 10.37 13.09
C LEU A 281 3.60 11.75 13.72
N HIS A 282 2.44 12.00 14.34
CA HIS A 282 2.17 13.25 15.04
C HIS A 282 3.07 13.43 16.27
N VAL A 283 3.25 12.38 17.08
CA VAL A 283 4.15 12.40 18.25
C VAL A 283 5.61 12.56 17.84
N GLY A 284 6.04 11.85 16.78
CA GLY A 284 7.40 11.97 16.24
C GLY A 284 7.69 13.40 15.78
N ASN A 285 6.74 14.04 15.09
CA ASN A 285 6.88 15.42 14.64
C ASN A 285 6.93 16.42 15.79
N LYS A 286 6.10 16.27 16.83
CA LYS A 286 6.17 17.13 18.03
C LYS A 286 7.52 17.01 18.75
N SER A 287 8.03 15.78 18.90
CA SER A 287 9.35 15.55 19.51
C SER A 287 10.47 16.22 18.71
N ASN A 288 10.46 16.10 17.38
CA ASN A 288 11.45 16.73 16.50
C ASN A 288 11.38 18.26 16.50
N VAL A 289 10.18 18.85 16.57
CA VAL A 289 10.01 20.32 16.69
C VAL A 289 10.56 20.81 18.03
N ASN A 290 10.26 20.12 19.12
CA ASN A 290 10.77 20.46 20.45
C ASN A 290 12.29 20.32 20.52
N GLU A 291 12.89 19.29 19.91
CA GLU A 291 14.34 19.13 19.83
C GLU A 291 15.01 20.26 19.01
N LYS A 292 14.43 20.66 17.88
CA LYS A 292 14.94 21.80 17.10
C LYS A 292 14.85 23.12 17.86
N GLN A 293 13.74 23.38 18.55
CA GLN A 293 13.58 24.57 19.37
C GLN A 293 14.56 24.61 20.54
N ASN A 294 14.76 23.47 21.21
CA ASN A 294 15.74 23.35 22.28
C ASN A 294 17.17 23.57 21.76
N ASN A 295 17.55 22.96 20.63
CA ASN A 295 18.89 23.15 20.07
C ASN A 295 19.14 24.59 19.64
N ASN A 296 18.15 25.28 19.05
CA ASN A 296 18.27 26.70 18.73
C ASN A 296 18.42 27.56 20.01
N ALA A 297 17.68 27.26 21.07
CA ALA A 297 17.81 27.97 22.35
C ALA A 297 19.18 27.75 23.00
N TYR A 298 19.74 26.53 22.93
CA TYR A 298 21.10 26.25 23.40
C TYR A 298 22.17 26.97 22.56
N GLU A 299 22.00 27.09 21.24
CA GLU A 299 22.91 27.84 20.38
C GLU A 299 22.84 29.36 20.63
N GLU A 300 21.65 29.91 20.88
CA GLU A 300 21.48 31.31 21.29
C GLU A 300 22.13 31.59 22.66
N GLU A 301 21.95 30.72 23.65
CA GLU A 301 22.62 30.86 24.96
C GLU A 301 24.15 30.74 24.86
N GLN A 302 24.68 29.86 24.01
CA GLN A 302 26.12 29.78 23.78
C GLN A 302 26.67 31.00 23.04
N ASN A 303 25.98 31.54 22.04
CA ASN A 303 26.40 32.76 21.36
C ASN A 303 26.38 33.99 22.29
N VAL A 304 25.40 34.06 23.21
CA VAL A 304 25.35 35.11 24.25
C VAL A 304 26.48 34.95 25.25
N ASN A 305 26.87 33.73 25.62
CA ASN A 305 28.01 33.50 26.52
C ASN A 305 29.37 33.75 25.85
N ILE A 306 29.54 33.43 24.57
CA ILE A 306 30.76 33.74 23.81
C ILE A 306 30.96 35.26 23.70
N HIS A 307 29.90 36.03 23.43
CA HIS A 307 29.97 37.50 23.45
C HIS A 307 30.23 38.10 24.84
N LYS A 308 29.91 37.40 25.93
CA LYS A 308 30.27 37.82 27.29
C LYS A 308 31.73 37.50 27.65
N GLU A 309 32.30 36.41 27.11
CA GLU A 309 33.71 36.08 27.32
C GLU A 309 34.65 36.96 26.46
N GLU A 310 34.25 37.32 25.23
CA GLU A 310 35.02 38.24 24.38
C GLU A 310 35.06 39.68 24.92
N GLN A 311 34.09 40.09 25.75
CA GLN A 311 34.09 41.39 26.41
C GLN A 311 34.92 41.46 27.71
N ASN A 312 35.54 40.36 28.15
CA ASN A 312 36.30 40.31 29.41
C ASN A 312 37.80 39.99 29.23
N VAL A 313 38.33 40.09 28.02
CA VAL A 313 39.78 40.07 27.79
C VAL A 313 40.31 41.50 27.96
N ASN A 314 40.71 41.81 29.19
CA ASN A 314 41.39 43.04 29.55
C ASN A 314 42.78 43.08 28.89
N ILE A 315 43.00 44.13 28.10
CA ILE A 315 44.23 44.47 27.40
C ILE A 315 45.25 44.96 28.43
N TYR A 316 46.40 44.30 28.51
CA TYR A 316 47.65 44.93 28.96
C TYR A 316 48.59 44.97 27.74
N GLU A 317 48.81 46.18 27.23
CA GLU A 317 49.85 46.51 26.26
C GLU A 317 51.20 46.52 26.98
N GLU A 318 52.18 45.79 26.45
CA GLU A 318 53.60 46.00 26.76
C GLU A 318 54.41 45.90 25.44
N GLU A 319 55.32 46.84 25.26
CA GLU A 319 55.94 47.20 23.98
C GLU A 319 56.99 46.19 23.45
N LEU A 320 57.11 46.21 22.12
CA LEU A 320 58.06 45.59 21.17
C LEU A 320 59.56 45.58 21.58
N PRO A 321 60.41 44.63 21.06
CA PRO A 321 60.97 44.83 19.71
C PRO A 321 61.29 43.61 18.83
N SER A 322 61.17 43.86 17.52
CA SER A 322 61.84 43.33 16.31
C SER A 322 62.38 41.89 16.25
N GLU A 323 61.91 41.12 15.25
CA GLU A 323 62.74 40.69 14.10
C GLU A 323 61.96 39.85 13.06
N HIS A 324 62.29 40.11 11.79
CA HIS A 324 62.19 39.30 10.56
C HIS A 324 61.03 38.33 10.24
N VAL A 325 60.39 38.63 9.11
CA VAL A 325 59.53 37.75 8.26
C VAL A 325 60.41 36.75 7.48
N PRO A 326 59.95 35.51 7.23
CA PRO A 326 59.43 35.22 5.89
C PRO A 326 58.15 34.39 5.84
N ALA A 327 57.42 34.57 4.74
CA ALA A 327 56.19 33.87 4.38
C ALA A 327 56.39 32.39 4.00
N ASN A 328 55.44 31.52 4.35
CA ASN A 328 54.65 30.68 3.42
C ASN A 328 53.94 29.49 4.09
N GLN A 329 52.88 29.06 3.40
CA GLN A 329 52.32 27.70 3.31
C GLN A 329 51.29 27.21 4.35
N PHE A 330 50.05 27.11 3.85
CA PHE A 330 49.19 25.92 3.88
C PHE A 330 49.65 24.76 4.78
N VAL A 331 48.75 24.29 5.66
CA VAL A 331 48.10 22.97 5.59
C VAL A 331 47.19 22.84 6.82
N ASN A 332 45.89 22.71 6.57
CA ASN A 332 44.90 22.36 7.60
C ASN A 332 44.95 20.85 7.82
N LYS A 333 45.53 20.40 8.95
CA LYS A 333 45.41 19.03 9.48
C LYS A 333 45.02 19.13 10.94
N GLY A 334 43.79 18.75 11.26
CA GLY A 334 43.29 18.65 12.62
C GLY A 334 42.15 17.64 12.68
N GLN A 335 42.50 16.40 13.03
CA GLN A 335 41.56 15.33 13.39
C GLN A 335 40.70 15.76 14.58
N HIS A 336 39.37 15.72 14.46
CA HIS A 336 38.49 15.67 15.62
C HIS A 336 37.79 14.31 15.74
N ARG A 337 38.40 13.52 16.63
CA ARG A 337 37.86 12.41 17.39
C ARG A 337 36.46 12.73 17.91
N ALA A 338 35.43 12.09 17.35
CA ALA A 338 34.07 12.18 17.86
C ALA A 338 34.01 11.57 19.27
N LYS A 339 33.96 12.43 20.29
CA LYS A 339 33.54 12.05 21.65
C LYS A 339 32.06 11.71 21.61
N LYS A 340 31.75 10.44 21.84
CA LYS A 340 30.41 9.93 22.12
C LYS A 340 29.96 10.52 23.46
N VAL A 341 29.12 11.56 23.44
CA VAL A 341 28.47 12.08 24.63
C VAL A 341 27.23 11.23 24.89
N LEU A 342 27.31 10.44 25.97
CA LEU A 342 26.17 9.80 26.62
C LEU A 342 25.32 10.90 27.26
N THR A 343 24.03 10.98 26.91
CA THR A 343 23.01 11.58 27.78
C THR A 343 21.94 10.55 28.10
N SER A 344 21.61 10.49 29.37
CA SER A 344 20.96 9.40 30.07
C SER A 344 19.44 9.49 30.04
N LYS A 345 18.79 8.40 29.61
CA LYS A 345 17.64 7.78 30.31
C LYS A 345 17.70 6.28 30.01
N ASN A 346 18.56 5.58 30.75
CA ASN A 346 18.64 4.12 30.69
C ASN A 346 17.39 3.53 31.37
N TYR A 347 16.30 3.35 30.62
CA TYR A 347 15.35 2.30 30.94
C TYR A 347 16.08 0.98 30.75
N ASN A 348 16.47 0.35 31.87
CA ASN A 348 17.27 -0.86 31.85
C ASN A 348 16.38 -2.01 31.40
N PHE A 349 16.33 -2.25 30.08
CA PHE A 349 15.54 -3.33 29.46
C PHE A 349 15.81 -4.69 30.11
N ARG A 350 17.04 -4.93 30.59
CA ARG A 350 17.40 -6.13 31.37
C ARG A 350 16.71 -6.19 32.73
N SER A 351 16.48 -5.04 33.37
CA SER A 351 15.69 -4.96 34.61
C SER A 351 14.22 -5.23 34.34
N PHE A 352 13.65 -4.68 33.26
CA PHE A 352 12.26 -4.94 32.87
C PHE A 352 12.01 -6.42 32.56
N VAL A 353 12.90 -7.06 31.79
CA VAL A 353 12.81 -8.49 31.48
C VAL A 353 12.94 -9.35 32.75
N ARG A 354 13.81 -8.97 33.70
CA ARG A 354 13.93 -9.66 34.99
C ARG A 354 12.66 -9.53 35.83
N THR A 355 12.06 -8.34 35.91
CA THR A 355 10.80 -8.12 36.63
C THR A 355 9.67 -8.93 36.01
N LEU A 356 9.56 -8.95 34.67
CA LEU A 356 8.53 -9.72 33.96
C LEU A 356 8.68 -11.24 34.20
N ILE A 357 9.89 -11.77 34.15
CA ILE A 357 10.17 -13.18 34.45
C ILE A 357 9.78 -13.50 35.91
N THR A 358 10.08 -12.60 36.85
CA THR A 358 9.77 -12.81 38.27
C THR A 358 8.25 -12.83 38.51
N LEU A 359 7.49 -11.94 37.86
CA LEU A 359 6.03 -11.93 37.91
C LEU A 359 5.42 -13.22 37.36
N VAL A 360 5.93 -13.73 36.24
CA VAL A 360 5.48 -15.01 35.67
C VAL A 360 5.75 -16.17 36.63
N TRP A 361 6.92 -16.21 37.28
CA TRP A 361 7.23 -17.22 38.28
C TRP A 361 6.34 -17.15 39.52
N ILE A 362 5.97 -15.94 39.97
CA ILE A 362 5.03 -15.75 41.08
C ILE A 362 3.65 -16.31 40.72
N VAL A 363 3.13 -16.02 39.52
CA VAL A 363 1.83 -16.54 39.06
C VAL A 363 1.83 -18.07 38.98
N ILE A 364 2.90 -18.67 38.44
CA ILE A 364 3.05 -20.13 38.38
C ILE A 364 3.08 -20.73 39.79
N THR A 365 3.79 -20.10 40.73
CA THR A 365 3.87 -20.56 42.12
C THR A 365 2.53 -20.46 42.83
N ILE A 366 1.75 -19.40 42.58
CA ILE A 366 0.38 -19.23 43.08
C ILE A 366 -0.53 -20.32 42.49
N LEU A 367 -0.45 -20.60 41.19
CA LEU A 367 -1.23 -21.69 40.59
C LEU A 367 -0.87 -23.06 41.18
N CYS A 368 0.43 -23.35 41.34
CA CYS A 368 0.88 -24.60 41.93
C CYS A 368 0.44 -24.75 43.38
N THR A 369 0.44 -23.66 44.16
CA THR A 369 -0.05 -23.68 45.56
C THR A 369 -1.57 -23.81 45.64
N LEU A 370 -2.33 -23.23 44.71
CA LEU A 370 -3.78 -23.44 44.64
C LEU A 370 -4.14 -24.88 44.24
N ILE A 371 -3.34 -25.53 43.40
CA ILE A 371 -3.49 -26.94 43.03
C ILE A 371 -3.13 -27.86 44.21
N THR A 372 -2.10 -27.55 45.00
CA THR A 372 -1.70 -28.37 46.15
C THR A 372 -2.57 -28.17 47.40
N VAL A 373 -3.21 -27.01 47.57
CA VAL A 373 -4.08 -26.70 48.72
C VAL A 373 -5.54 -27.16 48.49
N GLY A 374 -5.88 -27.72 47.33
CA GLY A 374 -7.13 -28.45 47.17
C GLY A 374 -8.38 -27.58 47.21
N LEU A 375 -8.41 -26.51 46.41
CA LEU A 375 -9.63 -25.77 46.10
C LEU A 375 -10.02 -25.91 44.63
N ILE A 376 -10.17 -27.16 44.18
CA ILE A 376 -11.25 -27.52 43.26
C ILE A 376 -12.02 -28.64 43.94
N ALA A 377 -13.04 -28.25 44.69
CA ALA A 377 -14.10 -29.14 45.14
C ALA A 377 -14.83 -29.69 43.90
N GLY A 378 -14.73 -31.00 43.69
CA GLY A 378 -15.40 -31.73 42.63
C GLY A 378 -15.00 -33.20 42.64
N SER A 379 -15.47 -33.94 43.65
CA SER A 379 -15.30 -35.41 43.77
C SER A 379 -16.39 -36.17 42.95
N PRO A 380 -16.38 -37.52 42.83
CA PRO A 380 -15.87 -38.25 41.67
C PRO A 380 -16.88 -39.25 41.04
N LYS A 381 -16.76 -39.60 39.76
CA LYS A 381 -17.31 -40.87 39.19
C LYS A 381 -16.50 -41.32 37.96
N ASP A 382 -15.50 -42.18 38.18
CA ASP A 382 -15.37 -43.53 37.58
C ASP A 382 -13.91 -44.04 37.65
N PRO A 383 -13.66 -45.30 38.08
CA PRO A 383 -12.32 -45.87 38.16
C PRO A 383 -12.06 -46.81 36.98
N THR A 384 -11.34 -46.36 35.95
CA THR A 384 -10.64 -47.30 35.05
C THR A 384 -9.38 -46.67 34.46
N MET A 385 -8.32 -47.48 34.43
CA MET A 385 -7.04 -47.31 33.72
C MET A 385 -5.89 -46.68 34.51
N LEU A 386 -5.31 -47.53 35.35
CA LEU A 386 -3.90 -47.52 35.74
C LEU A 386 -3.02 -47.81 34.52
N ILE A 387 -2.28 -46.82 34.00
CA ILE A 387 -0.99 -47.04 33.30
C ILE A 387 -0.05 -45.90 33.70
N GLY A 388 1.05 -46.25 34.37
CA GLY A 388 2.05 -45.30 34.85
C GLY A 388 2.94 -44.76 33.74
N ALA A 389 3.44 -43.54 33.95
CA ALA A 389 4.74 -43.08 33.47
C ALA A 389 5.14 -41.83 34.26
N THR A 390 6.08 -42.01 35.19
CA THR A 390 6.98 -40.97 35.67
C THR A 390 7.74 -40.38 34.48
N PHE A 391 7.73 -39.06 34.29
CA PHE A 391 8.69 -38.41 33.40
C PHE A 391 9.26 -37.14 34.03
N THR A 392 10.47 -37.32 34.57
CA THR A 392 11.45 -36.29 34.86
C THR A 392 11.82 -35.56 33.57
N GLY A 393 12.02 -34.24 33.68
CA GLY A 393 12.31 -33.38 32.54
C GLY A 393 13.57 -33.74 31.75
N THR A 394 13.54 -33.42 30.46
CA THR A 394 14.71 -32.97 29.69
C THR A 394 14.20 -32.27 28.43
N VAL A 395 14.72 -31.06 28.21
CA VAL A 395 14.54 -30.26 27.00
C VAL A 395 15.29 -30.95 25.86
N SER A 396 14.66 -31.09 24.69
CA SER A 396 15.39 -31.27 23.43
C SER A 396 14.60 -30.71 22.25
N VAL A 397 15.22 -29.72 21.63
CA VAL A 397 14.88 -29.13 20.33
C VAL A 397 15.24 -30.14 19.25
N VAL A 398 14.30 -30.57 18.41
CA VAL A 398 14.60 -31.22 17.13
C VAL A 398 13.62 -30.77 16.03
N CYS A 399 14.19 -30.22 14.97
CA CYS A 399 13.56 -29.75 13.74
C CYS A 399 12.81 -30.86 12.98
N TYR A 400 11.58 -30.56 12.52
CA TYR A 400 10.85 -31.43 11.60
C TYR A 400 11.31 -31.23 10.15
N LYS A 401 11.82 -32.30 9.53
CA LYS A 401 12.07 -32.40 8.08
C LYS A 401 11.14 -33.46 7.45
N LYS A 402 10.18 -32.94 6.69
CA LYS A 402 9.33 -33.50 5.62
C LYS A 402 9.73 -34.85 5.01
N VAL A 403 8.83 -35.84 4.96
CA VAL A 403 8.81 -36.90 3.92
C VAL A 403 7.37 -37.29 3.53
N LYS A 404 7.07 -37.16 2.23
CA LYS A 404 5.93 -37.73 1.47
C LYS A 404 6.19 -39.23 1.21
N LYS A 405 5.15 -40.09 1.25
CA LYS A 405 4.79 -41.02 0.14
C LYS A 405 3.53 -41.85 0.43
N LEU A 406 2.48 -41.57 -0.37
CA LEU A 406 1.63 -42.46 -1.18
C LEU A 406 1.33 -43.89 -0.66
N LYS A 407 0.03 -44.19 -0.46
CA LYS A 407 -0.54 -45.53 -0.66
C LYS A 407 -1.63 -45.48 -1.73
N GLN A 408 -1.43 -46.29 -2.76
CA GLN A 408 -2.35 -46.53 -3.88
C GLN A 408 -3.40 -47.59 -3.53
N LYS A 409 -4.56 -47.42 -4.16
CA LYS A 409 -5.73 -48.30 -4.28
C LYS A 409 -5.40 -49.78 -4.54
N LYS A 410 -6.24 -50.67 -4.01
CA LYS A 410 -6.58 -51.98 -4.62
C LYS A 410 -8.07 -52.01 -4.92
N SER A 411 -8.41 -52.32 -6.17
CA SER A 411 -9.76 -52.65 -6.64
C SER A 411 -9.87 -54.17 -6.87
N SER A 412 -11.09 -54.68 -6.64
CA SER A 412 -11.70 -55.91 -7.16
C SER A 412 -11.56 -56.02 -8.70
N GLU A 413 -11.48 -57.17 -9.36
CA GLU A 413 -12.40 -58.34 -9.46
C GLU A 413 -11.67 -59.50 -10.22
N PRO A 414 -12.13 -60.77 -10.16
CA PRO A 414 -11.54 -61.89 -10.89
C PRO A 414 -12.28 -62.21 -12.22
N ARG A 415 -11.57 -62.82 -13.17
CA ARG A 415 -12.14 -63.45 -14.37
C ARG A 415 -11.90 -64.96 -14.33
N ASN A 416 -12.99 -65.72 -14.36
CA ASN A 416 -13.19 -66.90 -15.21
C ASN A 416 -14.67 -66.98 -15.55
#